data_AF-A0A6N7Q0D6-F1
#
_entry.id   AF-A0A6N7Q0D6-F1
#
_cell.length_a   1.000
_cell.length_b   1.000
_cell.length_c   1.000
_cell.angle_alpha   90.00
_cell.angle_beta   90.00
_cell.angle_gamma   90.00
#
_symmetry.space_group_name_H-M   'P 1'
#
loop_
_entity.id
_entity.type
_entity.pdbx_description
1 polymer ?
#
loop_
_entity_poly.entity_id
_entity_poly.type
_entity_poly.pdbx_seq_one_letter_code
_entity_poly.pdbx_strand_id
1 'polypeptide(L)'
;MRDKFGGSFRGVLLATLLVSCETAEPEPAPAPPFAPSASAAPAAPVLPRRPTVRHYLARKDERCEVYAVDGDRVSAATRTPCPQDLQVGERIRVMGKSCMREGIAERAQPVVCPGALLTAATPPDVDAGGT
;
A
#
# COMPACT_ATOMS: atom_id res chain seq x y z
N MET A 1 -2.84 -48.45 -40.59
CA MET A 1 -3.94 -48.29 -39.61
C MET A 1 -4.00 -46.80 -39.31
N ARG A 2 -4.87 -45.94 -39.90
CA ARG A 2 -6.36 -45.84 -39.83
C ARG A 2 -6.80 -45.90 -38.35
N ASP A 3 -7.45 -44.91 -37.72
CA ASP A 3 -8.43 -43.87 -38.11
C ASP A 3 -8.29 -42.64 -37.15
N LYS A 4 -8.52 -41.34 -37.44
CA LYS A 4 -9.61 -40.54 -38.05
C LYS A 4 -10.98 -40.58 -37.33
N PHE A 5 -11.16 -39.68 -36.36
CA PHE A 5 -12.44 -39.04 -35.96
C PHE A 5 -12.10 -37.60 -35.50
N GLY A 6 -12.67 -36.49 -35.98
CA GLY A 6 -13.82 -36.27 -36.85
C GLY A 6 -15.03 -35.75 -36.06
N GLY A 7 -15.14 -34.43 -35.90
CA GLY A 7 -16.31 -33.72 -35.34
C GLY A 7 -15.89 -32.33 -34.85
N SER A 8 -16.12 -31.22 -35.54
CA SER A 8 -17.31 -30.71 -36.24
C SER A 8 -18.49 -30.49 -35.29
N PHE A 9 -18.36 -29.49 -34.42
CA PHE A 9 -19.51 -28.81 -33.82
C PHE A 9 -19.61 -27.41 -34.41
N ARG A 10 -20.37 -27.34 -35.52
CA ARG A 10 -20.96 -26.12 -36.04
C ARG A 10 -22.12 -25.73 -35.11
N GLY A 11 -22.07 -24.49 -34.62
CA GLY A 11 -23.23 -23.59 -34.56
C GLY A 11 -24.21 -23.76 -33.41
N VAL A 12 -24.24 -22.76 -32.52
CA VAL A 12 -25.41 -21.96 -32.09
C VAL A 12 -24.78 -20.67 -31.53
N LEU A 13 -24.62 -19.56 -32.25
CA LEU A 13 -25.62 -18.63 -32.78
C LEU A 13 -26.50 -17.99 -31.69
N LEU A 14 -26.11 -16.76 -31.34
CA LEU A 14 -26.88 -15.66 -30.73
C LEU A 14 -27.52 -15.82 -29.35
N ALA A 15 -27.05 -14.99 -28.41
CA ALA A 15 -27.93 -14.15 -27.61
C ALA A 15 -27.18 -12.88 -27.17
N THR A 16 -27.34 -11.84 -27.98
CA THR A 16 -27.08 -10.44 -27.70
C THR A 16 -27.79 -9.98 -26.42
N LEU A 17 -27.04 -9.61 -25.38
CA LEU A 17 -27.52 -8.68 -24.36
C LEU A 17 -26.78 -7.36 -24.56
N LEU A 18 -27.32 -6.57 -25.49
CA LEU A 18 -27.06 -5.15 -25.60
C LEU A 18 -27.55 -4.52 -24.30
N VAL A 19 -26.62 -4.15 -23.42
CA VAL A 19 -26.91 -3.24 -22.32
C VAL A 19 -27.23 -1.90 -22.97
N SER A 20 -28.49 -1.48 -22.89
CA SER A 20 -28.94 -0.16 -23.32
C SER A 20 -28.20 0.89 -22.50
N CYS A 21 -27.22 1.52 -23.13
CA CYS A 21 -26.68 2.79 -22.68
C CYS A 21 -27.75 3.83 -23.03
N GLU A 22 -28.66 4.12 -22.09
CA GLU A 22 -29.63 5.19 -22.25
C GLU A 22 -28.88 6.48 -22.54
N THR A 23 -29.07 6.94 -23.78
CA THR A 23 -28.71 8.26 -24.25
C THR A 23 -29.61 9.25 -23.53
N ALA A 24 -29.09 9.86 -22.46
CA ALA A 24 -29.65 11.09 -21.93
C ALA A 24 -29.16 12.23 -22.84
N GLU A 25 -29.99 12.59 -23.82
CA GLU A 25 -29.82 13.78 -24.65
C GLU A 25 -29.93 15.03 -23.76
N PRO A 26 -28.88 15.87 -23.67
CA PRO A 26 -28.91 17.05 -22.81
C PRO A 26 -29.64 18.19 -23.53
N GLU A 27 -30.88 18.47 -23.10
CA GLU A 27 -31.58 19.70 -23.47
C GLU A 27 -30.90 20.90 -22.78
N PRO A 28 -30.38 21.90 -23.52
CA PRO A 28 -29.78 23.09 -22.92
C PRO A 28 -30.87 24.05 -22.47
N ALA A 29 -31.32 23.90 -21.22
CA ALA A 29 -32.09 24.93 -20.54
C ALA A 29 -31.20 26.18 -20.31
N PRO A 30 -31.70 27.41 -20.56
CA PRO A 30 -30.93 28.63 -20.41
C PRO A 30 -30.46 28.83 -18.97
N ALA A 31 -29.15 29.03 -18.82
CA ALA A 31 -28.48 29.24 -17.54
C ALA A 31 -29.03 30.47 -16.79
N PRO A 32 -29.48 30.34 -15.52
CA PRO A 32 -29.64 31.49 -14.66
C PRO A 32 -28.25 32.05 -14.31
N PRO A 33 -28.04 33.38 -14.41
CA PRO A 33 -26.76 33.99 -14.12
C PRO A 33 -26.57 34.14 -12.61
N PHE A 34 -25.36 33.82 -12.14
CA PHE A 34 -24.79 34.12 -10.81
C PHE A 34 -25.29 33.30 -9.60
N ALA A 35 -24.43 32.40 -9.13
CA ALA A 35 -23.77 32.54 -7.82
C ALA A 35 -22.71 31.43 -7.64
N PRO A 36 -21.39 31.73 -7.55
CA PRO A 36 -20.48 30.82 -6.89
C PRO A 36 -20.74 30.92 -5.38
N SER A 37 -21.80 30.27 -4.89
CA SER A 37 -21.89 29.91 -3.48
C SER A 37 -20.91 28.75 -3.25
N ALA A 38 -19.62 29.08 -3.23
CA ALA A 38 -18.64 28.29 -2.51
C ALA A 38 -19.00 28.44 -1.02
N SER A 39 -20.02 27.72 -0.58
CA SER A 39 -20.26 27.47 0.83
C SER A 39 -19.09 26.61 1.29
N ALA A 40 -18.01 27.27 1.70
CA ALA A 40 -16.90 26.63 2.37
C ALA A 40 -17.48 25.92 3.59
N ALA A 41 -17.69 24.62 3.47
CA ALA A 41 -18.00 23.79 4.61
C ALA A 41 -16.94 24.09 5.68
N PRO A 42 -17.33 24.30 6.95
CA PRO A 42 -16.35 24.52 8.01
C PRO A 42 -15.38 23.34 7.99
N ALA A 43 -14.08 23.66 7.89
CA ALA A 43 -13.03 22.66 7.92
C ALA A 43 -13.25 21.82 9.19
N ALA A 44 -13.52 20.53 9.01
CA ALA A 44 -13.71 19.62 10.12
C ALA A 44 -12.49 19.72 11.07
N PRO A 45 -12.70 19.67 12.40
CA PRO A 45 -11.60 19.73 13.35
C PRO A 45 -10.61 18.60 13.04
N VAL A 46 -9.34 18.96 12.83
CA VAL A 46 -8.26 17.98 12.66
C VAL A 46 -8.04 17.32 14.01
N LEU A 47 -8.66 16.16 14.21
CA LEU A 47 -8.46 15.36 15.40
C LEU A 47 -6.99 14.91 15.47
N PRO A 48 -6.39 14.86 16.67
CA PRO A 48 -5.04 14.34 16.82
C PRO A 48 -4.98 12.89 16.36
N ARG A 49 -4.33 12.64 15.22
CA ARG A 49 -4.12 11.30 14.69
C ARG A 49 -3.09 10.60 15.57
N ARG A 50 -3.42 9.39 16.06
CA ARG A 50 -2.42 8.51 16.68
C ARG A 50 -1.36 8.18 15.62
N PRO A 51 -0.07 8.48 15.85
CA PRO A 51 0.98 8.16 14.89
C PRO A 51 0.99 6.66 14.60
N THR A 52 0.89 6.29 13.33
CA THR A 52 0.93 4.88 12.88
C THR A 52 2.29 4.59 12.27
N VAL A 53 3.35 5.03 12.95
CA VAL A 53 4.72 4.95 12.43
C VAL A 53 5.14 3.49 12.32
N ARG A 54 5.51 3.07 11.12
CA ARG A 54 6.02 1.73 10.82
C ARG A 54 7.49 1.82 10.49
N HIS A 55 8.32 1.09 11.22
CA HIS A 55 9.76 1.03 10.99
C HIS A 55 10.10 -0.17 10.12
N TYR A 56 10.95 0.07 9.12
CA TYR A 56 11.38 -0.93 8.14
C TYR A 56 12.90 -0.99 8.04
N LEU A 57 13.43 -2.18 7.82
CA LEU A 57 14.75 -2.41 7.26
C LEU A 57 14.56 -3.10 5.91
N ALA A 58 14.91 -2.44 4.81
CA ALA A 58 14.77 -3.00 3.46
C ALA A 58 16.13 -3.22 2.81
N ARG A 59 16.26 -4.29 2.02
CA ARG A 59 17.43 -4.49 1.16
C ARG A 59 17.15 -3.97 -0.24
N LYS A 60 17.84 -2.89 -0.61
CA LYS A 60 17.84 -2.30 -1.94
C LYS A 60 19.16 -2.69 -2.62
N ASP A 61 19.10 -3.63 -3.53
CA ASP A 61 20.26 -4.19 -4.22
C ASP A 61 21.34 -4.68 -3.22
N GLU A 62 22.49 -4.02 -3.19
CA GLU A 62 23.63 -4.38 -2.34
C GLU A 62 23.65 -3.66 -0.98
N ARG A 63 22.64 -2.84 -0.66
CA ARG A 63 22.60 -2.07 0.59
C ARG A 63 21.31 -2.26 1.37
N CYS A 64 21.42 -2.17 2.69
CA CYS A 64 20.26 -2.15 3.57
C CYS A 64 20.05 -0.77 4.16
N GLU A 65 18.78 -0.39 4.25
CA GLU A 65 18.34 0.92 4.69
C GLU A 65 17.26 0.78 5.75
N VAL A 66 17.42 1.51 6.84
CA VAL A 66 16.39 1.68 7.88
C VAL A 66 15.65 2.98 7.64
N TYR A 67 14.33 2.93 7.66
CA TYR A 67 13.46 4.09 7.50
C TYR A 67 12.12 3.88 8.21
N ALA A 68 11.41 4.97 8.47
CA ALA A 68 10.09 4.98 9.05
C ALA A 68 9.04 5.48 8.03
N VAL A 69 7.83 4.96 8.12
CA VAL A 69 6.67 5.39 7.32
C VAL A 69 5.55 5.81 8.26
N ASP A 70 5.08 7.04 8.12
CA ASP A 70 3.90 7.57 8.81
C ASP A 70 2.87 8.10 7.81
N GLY A 71 1.86 7.26 7.51
CA GLY A 71 0.95 7.53 6.40
C GLY A 71 1.72 7.58 5.07
N ASP A 72 1.63 8.71 4.37
CA ASP A 72 2.32 8.94 3.09
C ASP A 72 3.73 9.52 3.25
N ARG A 73 4.15 9.82 4.49
CA ARG A 73 5.47 10.37 4.79
C ARG A 73 6.46 9.25 5.02
N VAL A 74 7.59 9.31 4.32
CA VAL A 74 8.73 8.41 4.50
C VAL A 74 9.90 9.21 5.07
N SER A 75 10.53 8.73 6.13
CA SER A 75 11.70 9.39 6.72
C SER A 75 12.92 9.29 5.79
N ALA A 76 13.96 10.06 6.11
CA ALA A 76 15.29 9.80 5.55
C ALA A 76 15.73 8.36 5.87
N ALA A 77 16.43 7.74 4.92
CA ALA A 77 16.92 6.37 5.04
C ALA A 77 18.35 6.35 5.59
N THR A 78 18.58 5.52 6.62
CA THR A 78 19.91 5.33 7.22
C THR A 78 20.50 4.01 6.73
N ARG A 79 21.71 4.06 6.17
CA ARG A 79 22.41 2.84 5.72
C ARG A 79 22.83 1.99 6.92
N THR A 80 22.67 0.68 6.81
CA THR A 80 23.05 -0.29 7.83
C THR A 80 23.53 -1.59 7.18
N PRO A 81 24.33 -2.42 7.88
CA PRO A 81 24.68 -3.75 7.39
C PRO A 81 23.44 -4.62 7.12
N CYS A 82 23.49 -5.41 6.05
CA CYS A 82 22.39 -6.32 5.72
C CYS A 82 22.41 -7.58 6.60
N PRO A 83 21.26 -8.00 7.16
CA PRO A 83 21.09 -9.35 7.67
C PRO A 83 21.38 -10.38 6.56
N GLN A 84 22.03 -11.50 6.90
CA GLN A 84 22.43 -12.51 5.92
C GLN A 84 21.26 -13.14 5.18
N ASP A 85 20.14 -13.24 5.88
CA ASP A 85 18.92 -13.88 5.42
C ASP A 85 18.00 -12.93 4.63
N LEU A 86 18.25 -11.62 4.62
CA LEU A 86 17.41 -10.65 3.92
C LEU A 86 17.80 -10.56 2.44
N GLN A 87 16.87 -10.88 1.54
CA GLN A 87 17.11 -10.82 0.10
C GLN A 87 16.74 -9.46 -0.53
N VAL A 88 17.26 -9.20 -1.72
CA VAL A 88 16.95 -7.98 -2.48
C VAL A 88 15.46 -7.87 -2.73
N GLY A 89 14.88 -6.71 -2.41
CA GLY A 89 13.43 -6.48 -2.51
C GLY A 89 12.61 -6.97 -1.32
N GLU A 90 13.22 -7.68 -0.36
CA GLU A 90 12.60 -7.99 0.93
C GLU A 90 12.79 -6.84 1.92
N ARG A 91 11.87 -6.75 2.88
CA ARG A 91 11.97 -5.83 4.02
C ARG A 91 11.50 -6.49 5.31
N ILE A 92 12.05 -6.06 6.43
CA ILE A 92 11.65 -6.47 7.76
C ILE A 92 10.95 -5.29 8.43
N ARG A 93 9.77 -5.53 9.02
CA ARG A 93 9.02 -4.53 9.80
C ARG A 93 8.97 -4.92 11.27
N VAL A 94 8.90 -3.92 12.14
CA VAL A 94 8.62 -4.13 13.57
C VAL A 94 7.11 -4.23 13.80
N MET A 95 6.70 -5.24 14.57
CA MET A 95 5.32 -5.49 14.99
C MET A 95 5.27 -5.70 16.51
N GLY A 96 5.22 -4.59 17.26
CA GLY A 96 5.28 -4.66 18.72
C GLY A 96 6.63 -5.20 19.18
N LYS A 97 6.65 -6.44 19.69
CA LYS A 97 7.86 -7.12 20.20
C LYS A 97 8.49 -8.09 19.22
N SER A 98 7.89 -8.30 18.05
CA SER A 98 8.39 -9.21 17.02
C SER A 98 8.71 -8.45 15.73
N CYS A 99 9.43 -9.10 14.84
CA CYS A 99 9.66 -8.60 13.49
C CYS A 99 9.07 -9.56 12.47
N MET A 100 8.57 -8.98 11.38
CA MET A 100 7.95 -9.72 10.29
C MET A 100 8.66 -9.38 8.99
N ARG A 101 8.97 -10.39 8.19
CA ARG A 101 9.50 -10.22 6.85
C ARG A 101 8.34 -10.01 5.89
N GLU A 102 8.51 -9.05 5.00
CA GLU A 102 7.62 -8.77 3.89
C GLU A 102 8.43 -8.89 2.60
N GLY A 103 7.91 -9.64 1.63
CA GLY A 103 8.59 -9.90 0.36
C GLY A 103 7.72 -10.71 -0.58
N ILE A 104 8.26 -11.03 -1.76
CA ILE A 104 7.58 -11.84 -2.78
C ILE A 104 7.46 -13.33 -2.41
N ALA A 105 8.31 -13.82 -1.51
CA ALA A 105 8.33 -15.20 -1.06
C ALA A 105 8.13 -15.26 0.45
N GLU A 106 7.17 -16.06 0.89
CA GLU A 106 7.02 -16.42 2.29
C GLU A 106 8.08 -17.48 2.67
N ARG A 107 8.66 -17.36 3.87
CA ARG A 107 9.70 -18.26 4.36
C ARG A 107 9.33 -18.79 5.73
N ALA A 108 9.62 -20.06 5.97
CA ALA A 108 9.43 -20.69 7.28
C ALA A 108 10.47 -20.24 8.33
N GLN A 109 11.58 -19.64 7.91
CA GLN A 109 12.63 -19.21 8.84
C GLN A 109 12.14 -18.04 9.71
N PRO A 110 12.25 -18.13 11.04
CA PRO A 110 11.89 -17.03 11.93
C PRO A 110 12.74 -15.79 11.63
N VAL A 111 12.13 -14.63 11.77
CA VAL A 111 12.77 -13.34 11.54
C VAL A 111 13.30 -12.83 12.87
N VAL A 112 14.63 -12.71 12.99
CA VAL A 112 15.26 -12.05 14.13
C VAL A 112 15.25 -10.54 13.87
N CYS A 113 14.78 -9.77 14.86
CA CYS A 113 14.77 -8.32 14.76
C CYS A 113 16.20 -7.75 14.66
N PRO A 114 16.56 -7.06 13.57
CA PRO A 114 17.87 -6.44 13.45
C PRO A 114 18.04 -5.32 14.48
N GLY A 115 19.19 -5.24 15.15
CA GLY A 115 19.45 -4.25 16.20
C GLY A 115 19.23 -2.81 15.72
N ALA A 116 19.74 -2.46 14.53
CA ALA A 116 19.54 -1.13 13.95
C ALA A 116 18.06 -0.78 13.75
N LEU A 117 17.23 -1.77 13.43
CA LEU A 117 15.78 -1.58 13.27
C LEU A 117 15.10 -1.38 14.62
N LEU A 118 15.49 -2.13 15.65
CA LEU A 118 14.98 -1.96 17.01
C LEU A 118 15.35 -0.59 17.57
N THR A 119 16.61 -0.16 17.43
CA THR A 119 17.05 1.18 17.87
C THR A 119 16.24 2.29 17.21
N ALA A 120 15.95 2.18 15.91
CA ALA A 120 15.11 3.15 15.21
C ALA A 120 13.64 3.13 15.65
N ALA A 121 13.13 1.97 16.09
CA ALA A 121 11.75 1.80 16.51
C ALA A 121 11.49 2.17 17.98
N THR A 122 12.55 2.32 18.79
CA THR A 122 12.43 2.77 20.18
C THR A 122 11.87 4.20 20.20
N PRO A 123 10.71 4.43 20.84
CA PRO A 123 10.19 5.78 21.01
C PRO A 123 11.18 6.60 21.86
N PRO A 124 11.32 7.92 21.61
CA PRO A 124 12.08 8.76 22.51
C PRO A 124 11.45 8.67 23.92
N ASP A 125 12.28 8.50 24.95
CA ASP A 125 11.81 8.52 26.34
C ASP A 125 11.09 9.85 26.61
N VAL A 126 9.79 9.78 26.85
CA VAL A 126 8.96 10.94 27.19
C VAL A 126 9.01 11.15 28.70
N ASP A 127 10.20 11.26 29.29
CA ASP A 127 10.40 11.42 30.73
C ASP A 127 11.69 12.21 31.05
N ALA A 128 11.74 13.47 30.63
CA ALA A 128 12.69 14.45 31.17
C ALA A 128 12.02 15.83 31.33
N GLY A 129 10.75 15.84 31.73
CA GLY A 129 9.95 17.06 31.79
C GLY A 129 8.76 16.95 32.74
N GLY A 130 9.03 16.61 34.00
CA GLY A 130 8.06 16.71 35.09
C GLY A 130 8.76 17.36 36.28
N THR A 131 8.35 18.58 36.59
CA THR A 131 8.78 19.49 37.67
C THR A 131 8.95 18.84 39.03
#